data_AF-A0AAV0S353-F1
#
_entry.id   AF-A0AAV0S353-F1
#
_cell.length_a   1.000
_cell.length_b   1.000
_cell.length_c   1.000
_cell.angle_alpha   90.00
_cell.angle_beta   90.00
_cell.angle_gamma   90.00
#
_symmetry.space_group_name_H-M   'P 1'
#
loop_
_entity.id
_entity.type
_entity.pdbx_description
1 polymer ?
#
loop_
_entity_poly.entity_id
_entity_poly.type
_entity_poly.pdbx_seq_one_letter_code
_entity_poly.pdbx_strand_id
1 'polypeptide(L)'
;MRVFSKLRGSMFSLLPLSNSCRQEVMDLVAKSGKFSKKFEGFTGTSDPLGKKLNSSRTRQVLSWEPKYPSLAHFLGVASSE
;
A
#
# COMPACT_ATOMS: atom_id res chain seq x y z
N MET A 1 9.59 27.59 18.43
CA MET A 1 8.67 26.45 18.21
C MET A 1 7.32 26.98 17.75
N ARG A 2 6.86 26.68 16.52
CA ARG A 2 5.43 26.82 16.12
C ARG A 2 5.20 26.19 14.74
N VAL A 3 5.10 24.86 14.69
CA VAL A 3 4.70 24.13 13.46
C VAL A 3 3.43 23.28 13.68
N PHE A 4 3.06 23.00 14.92
CA PHE A 4 1.97 22.06 15.25
C PHE A 4 0.53 22.60 15.13
N SER A 5 0.32 23.89 14.83
CA SER A 5 -1.03 24.47 14.79
C SER A 5 -1.82 24.12 13.52
N LYS A 6 -1.14 23.80 12.40
CA LYS A 6 -1.78 23.75 11.08
C LYS A 6 -2.36 22.39 10.70
N LEU A 7 -2.12 21.36 11.52
CA LEU A 7 -2.55 19.97 11.26
C LEU A 7 -3.70 19.51 12.17
N ARG A 8 -4.04 20.28 13.20
CA ARG A 8 -5.12 19.94 14.15
C ARG A 8 -6.46 19.92 13.41
N GLY A 9 -7.20 18.80 13.51
CA GLY A 9 -8.49 18.62 12.84
C GLY A 9 -8.43 18.13 11.39
N SER A 10 -7.24 17.93 10.81
CA SER A 10 -7.10 17.36 9.46
C SER A 10 -6.96 15.84 9.51
N MET A 11 -7.70 15.15 8.65
CA MET A 11 -7.61 13.70 8.45
C MET A 11 -6.73 13.39 7.24
N PHE A 12 -5.73 12.53 7.42
CA PHE A 12 -4.78 12.14 6.38
C PHE A 12 -4.86 10.65 6.13
N SER A 13 -4.86 10.27 4.85
CA SER A 13 -4.69 8.87 4.44
C SER A 13 -3.22 8.59 4.17
N LEU A 14 -2.67 7.59 4.86
CA LEU A 14 -1.27 7.17 4.72
C LEU A 14 -1.10 5.93 3.82
N LEU A 15 -2.20 5.39 3.28
CA LEU A 15 -2.12 4.22 2.42
C LEU A 15 -1.43 4.55 1.08
N PRO A 16 -0.58 3.65 0.56
CA PRO A 16 0.08 3.83 -0.72
C PRO A 16 -0.94 3.98 -1.85
N LEU A 17 -0.62 4.84 -2.84
CA LEU A 17 -1.47 5.12 -4.00
C LEU A 17 -1.65 3.91 -4.94
N SER A 18 -0.84 2.87 -4.78
CA SER A 18 -0.86 1.67 -5.62
C SER A 18 -2.11 0.84 -5.35
N ASN A 19 -2.95 0.70 -6.37
CA ASN A 19 -4.15 -0.13 -6.34
C ASN A 19 -3.75 -1.58 -6.59
N SER A 20 -3.18 -2.24 -5.58
CA SER A 20 -2.88 -3.65 -5.72
C SER A 20 -4.16 -4.44 -5.47
N CYS A 21 -4.62 -5.18 -6.49
CA CYS A 21 -5.68 -6.16 -6.32
C CYS A 21 -5.23 -7.19 -5.27
N ARG A 22 -6.16 -7.77 -4.49
CA ARG A 22 -5.79 -8.82 -3.52
C ARG A 22 -5.05 -9.97 -4.21
N GLN A 23 -5.43 -10.30 -5.45
CA GLN A 23 -4.73 -11.31 -6.25
C GLN A 23 -3.28 -10.93 -6.54
N GLU A 24 -3.05 -9.71 -7.02
CA GLU A 24 -1.71 -9.19 -7.33
C GLU A 24 -0.80 -9.17 -6.09
N VAL A 25 -1.36 -8.87 -4.91
CA VAL A 25 -0.64 -8.98 -3.63
C VAL A 25 -0.19 -10.42 -3.39
N MET A 26 -1.08 -11.39 -3.56
CA MET A 26 -0.74 -12.81 -3.36
C MET A 26 0.25 -13.31 -4.41
N ASP A 27 0.18 -12.81 -5.64
CA ASP A 27 1.14 -13.16 -6.70
C ASP A 27 2.54 -12.61 -6.36
N LEU A 28 2.64 -11.39 -5.85
CA LEU A 28 3.91 -10.81 -5.37
C LEU A 28 4.48 -11.56 -4.16
N VAL A 29 3.62 -11.96 -3.22
CA VAL A 29 3.99 -12.78 -2.06
C VAL A 29 4.51 -14.13 -2.51
N ALA A 30 3.83 -14.81 -3.44
CA ALA A 30 4.27 -16.08 -4.00
C ALA A 30 5.61 -15.93 -4.73
N LYS A 31 5.78 -14.88 -5.55
CA LYS A 31 7.03 -14.57 -6.26
C LYS A 31 8.20 -14.31 -5.30
N SER A 32 7.94 -13.77 -4.12
CA SER A 32 9.00 -13.41 -3.17
C SER A 32 9.75 -14.62 -2.59
N GLY A 33 9.16 -15.81 -2.61
CA GLY A 33 9.75 -17.00 -1.99
C GLY A 33 9.95 -16.91 -0.47
N LYS A 34 9.52 -15.82 0.17
CA LYS A 34 9.67 -15.58 1.62
C LYS A 34 8.74 -16.44 2.47
N PHE A 35 7.74 -17.06 1.86
CA PHE A 35 6.70 -17.83 2.54
C PHE A 35 6.61 -19.23 1.94
N SER A 36 6.60 -20.25 2.80
CA SER A 36 6.57 -21.66 2.41
C SER A 36 5.16 -22.15 2.06
N LYS A 37 4.13 -21.53 2.62
CA LYS A 37 2.74 -21.91 2.38
C LYS A 37 2.25 -21.35 1.05
N LYS A 38 1.67 -22.21 0.21
CA LYS A 38 1.04 -21.80 -1.05
C LYS A 38 -0.32 -21.16 -0.78
N PHE A 39 -0.62 -20.13 -1.57
CA PHE A 39 -1.94 -19.51 -1.55
C PHE A 39 -2.93 -20.40 -2.31
N GLU A 40 -4.00 -20.81 -1.64
CA GLU A 40 -5.02 -21.72 -2.20
C GLU A 40 -6.14 -20.97 -2.93
N GLY A 41 -6.34 -19.68 -2.64
CA GLY A 41 -7.38 -18.86 -3.25
C GLY A 41 -8.14 -18.01 -2.24
N PHE A 42 -8.96 -17.08 -2.74
CA PHE A 42 -9.88 -16.31 -1.90
C PHE A 42 -11.19 -17.09 -1.70
N THR A 43 -11.74 -17.05 -0.49
CA THR A 43 -12.98 -17.74 -0.12
C THR A 43 -14.25 -17.02 -0.61
N GLY A 44 -14.13 -15.85 -1.24
CA GLY A 44 -15.26 -15.06 -1.74
C GLY A 44 -14.82 -14.07 -2.81
N THR A 45 -15.50 -14.08 -3.96
CA THR A 45 -15.23 -13.24 -5.13
C THR A 45 -16.39 -12.32 -5.51
N SER A 46 -17.55 -12.49 -4.87
CA SER A 46 -18.82 -11.84 -5.20
C SER A 46 -19.07 -10.53 -4.44
N ASP A 47 -18.20 -10.16 -3.50
CA ASP A 47 -18.30 -8.90 -2.77
C ASP A 47 -17.82 -7.71 -3.63
N PRO A 48 -18.32 -6.48 -3.38
CA PRO A 48 -17.86 -5.29 -4.07
C PRO A 48 -16.33 -5.13 -3.97
N LEU A 49 -15.71 -4.80 -5.12
CA LEU A 49 -14.29 -4.45 -5.18
C LEU A 49 -13.99 -3.33 -4.18
N GLY A 50 -12.86 -3.47 -3.48
CA GLY A 50 -12.47 -2.58 -2.37
C GLY A 50 -12.41 -1.09 -2.77
N LYS A 51 -12.45 -0.21 -1.78
CA LYS A 51 -12.40 1.25 -2.01
C LYS A 51 -10.97 1.69 -2.33
N LYS A 52 -10.81 2.38 -3.47
CA LYS A 52 -9.59 3.13 -3.80
C LYS A 52 -9.49 4.37 -2.92
N LEU A 53 -8.33 4.58 -2.31
CA LEU A 53 -8.08 5.72 -1.44
C LEU A 53 -7.07 6.67 -2.07
N ASN A 54 -7.36 7.98 -2.05
CA ASN A 54 -6.48 9.01 -2.55
C ASN A 54 -5.60 9.56 -1.41
N SER A 55 -4.27 9.46 -1.54
CA SER A 55 -3.28 9.97 -0.57
C SER A 55 -2.46 11.16 -1.09
N SER A 56 -2.90 11.82 -2.18
CA SER A 56 -2.20 12.99 -2.75
C SER A 56 -2.10 14.16 -1.76
N ARG A 57 -3.18 14.42 -1.01
CA ARG A 57 -3.24 15.47 0.03
C ARG A 57 -2.22 15.25 1.14
N THR A 58 -2.01 14.00 1.54
CA THR A 58 -1.11 13.65 2.64
C THR A 58 0.35 13.91 2.28
N ARG A 59 0.77 13.53 1.07
CA ARG A 59 2.14 13.80 0.59
C ARG A 59 2.42 15.29 0.45
N GLN A 60 1.46 16.05 -0.08
CA GLN A 60 1.62 17.49 -0.29
C GLN A 60 1.69 18.29 1.03
N VAL A 61 0.93 17.88 2.06
CA VAL A 61 0.83 18.65 3.30
C VAL A 61 1.87 18.21 4.34
N LEU A 62 2.20 16.93 4.39
CA LEU A 62 3.12 16.39 5.42
C LEU A 62 4.54 16.19 4.91
N SER A 63 4.80 16.37 3.60
CA SER A 63 6.08 15.99 2.95
C SER A 63 6.53 14.58 3.35
N TRP A 64 5.55 13.69 3.56
CA TRP A 64 5.78 12.36 4.07
C TRP A 64 5.91 11.37 2.91
N GLU A 65 7.01 10.61 2.91
CA GLU A 65 7.25 9.54 1.96
C GLU A 65 7.34 8.18 2.67
N PRO A 66 6.72 7.13 2.13
CA PRO A 66 6.82 5.79 2.70
C PRO A 66 8.22 5.22 2.49
N LYS A 67 8.74 4.50 3.49
CA LYS A 67 10.04 3.79 3.41
C LYS A 67 10.15 2.83 2.21
N TYR A 68 9.02 2.24 1.81
CA TYR A 68 8.92 1.39 0.63
C TYR A 68 7.83 1.96 -0.30
N PRO A 69 8.15 2.25 -1.56
CA PRO A 69 7.19 2.87 -2.48
C PRO A 69 6.12 1.89 -2.97
N SER A 70 6.35 0.58 -2.87
CA SER A 70 5.40 -0.48 -3.23
C SER A 70 5.62 -1.76 -2.42
N LEU A 71 4.64 -2.66 -2.46
CA LEU A 71 4.76 -3.99 -1.87
C LEU A 71 5.88 -4.80 -2.54
N ALA A 72 6.10 -4.65 -3.85
CA ALA A 72 7.18 -5.32 -4.56
C ALA A 72 8.56 -4.90 -4.05
N HIS A 73 8.76 -3.60 -3.76
CA HIS A 73 9.99 -3.09 -3.14
C HIS A 73 10.17 -3.63 -1.72
N PHE A 74 9.10 -3.70 -0.92
CA PHE A 74 9.16 -4.31 0.41
C PHE A 74 9.54 -5.80 0.36
N LEU A 75 8.98 -6.53 -0.63
CA LEU A 75 9.23 -7.95 -0.80
C LEU A 75 10.57 -8.25 -1.50
N GLY A 76 11.23 -7.25 -2.09
CA GLY A 76 12.48 -7.44 -2.84
C GLY A 76 12.28 -8.11 -4.20
N VAL A 77 11.07 -8.01 -4.76
CA VAL A 77 10.70 -8.60 -6.07
C VAL A 77 10.50 -7.55 -7.17
N ALA A 78 10.67 -6.27 -6.81
CA ALA A 78 10.77 -5.19 -7.78
C ALA A 78 12.01 -5.42 -8.63
N SER A 79 11.83 -5.54 -9.94
CA SER A 79 12.95 -5.61 -10.89
C SER A 79 13.80 -4.36 -10.69
N SER A 80 15.10 -4.51 -10.45
CA SER A 80 16.05 -3.42 -10.63
C SER A 80 16.00 -3.01 -12.10
N GLU A 81 15.44 -1.84 -12.38
CA GLU A 81 15.90 -1.01 -13.50
C GLU A 81 17.10 -0.17 -13.03
#